data_AF-A0A2E6W2H5-F1
#
_entry.id   AF-A0A2E6W2H5-F1
#
_cell.length_a   1.000
_cell.length_b   1.000
_cell.length_c   1.000
_cell.angle_alpha   90.00
_cell.angle_beta   90.00
_cell.angle_gamma   90.00
#
_symmetry.space_group_name_H-M   'P 1'
#
loop_
_entity.id
_entity.type
_entity.pdbx_description
1 polymer ?
#
loop_
_entity_poly.entity_id
_entity_poly.type
_entity_poly.pdbx_seq_one_letter_code
_entity_poly.pdbx_strand_id
1 'polypeptide(L)'
;MGIAKIADVQSRTPYREITAESSPSIEDVRVWLAEAETLLNATLQAAGVTPPAEASVYAPIIRSWICDLVEGRLREAWSSSGGEDSVVAAAAVDRFTQRLEDITNRPAKYYQLFGNNAEQADSVRLRSERSGTSPVTYDPQYKADTDL
;
A
#
# COMPACT_ATOMS: atom_id res chain seq x y z
N MET A 1 11.25 -13.97 1.50
CA MET A 1 11.51 -12.63 2.09
C MET A 1 10.17 -11.92 2.08
N GLY A 2 9.72 -11.33 3.19
CA GLY A 2 8.35 -10.79 3.33
C GLY A 2 8.10 -9.48 2.57
N ILE A 3 6.85 -9.04 2.46
CA ILE A 3 6.44 -7.83 1.71
C ILE A 3 7.08 -6.54 2.27
N ALA A 4 7.26 -6.48 3.59
CA ALA A 4 7.92 -5.38 4.29
C ALA A 4 9.34 -5.76 4.71
N LYS A 5 10.25 -4.80 4.62
CA LYS A 5 11.68 -4.95 4.94
C LYS A 5 12.07 -4.02 6.10
N ILE A 6 13.21 -4.31 6.71
CA ILE A 6 13.80 -3.46 7.78
C ILE A 6 13.99 -2.02 7.27
N ALA A 7 14.42 -1.84 6.02
CA ALA A 7 14.59 -0.51 5.42
C ALA A 7 13.27 0.30 5.38
N ASP A 8 12.13 -0.37 5.17
CA ASP A 8 10.82 0.29 5.16
C ASP A 8 10.48 0.83 6.56
N VAL A 9 10.80 0.07 7.60
CA VAL A 9 10.61 0.49 9.00
C VAL A 9 11.60 1.58 9.38
N GLN A 10 12.89 1.42 9.03
CA GLN A 10 13.94 2.41 9.28
C GLN A 10 13.61 3.78 8.66
N SER A 11 12.95 3.80 7.50
CA SER A 11 12.50 5.04 6.85
C SER A 11 11.45 5.82 7.67
N ARG A 12 10.68 5.14 8.53
CA ARG A 12 9.64 5.72 9.38
C ARG A 12 10.17 6.16 10.74
N THR A 13 11.32 5.63 11.14
CA THR A 13 12.01 5.99 12.38
C THR A 13 13.42 6.52 12.11
N PRO A 14 13.58 7.59 11.30
CA PRO A 14 14.90 8.04 10.83
C PRO A 14 15.81 8.58 11.95
N TYR A 15 15.25 8.89 13.11
CA TYR A 15 15.96 9.46 14.25
C TYR A 15 16.70 8.42 15.10
N ARG A 16 16.47 7.12 14.87
CA ARG A 16 17.15 6.04 15.58
C ARG A 16 17.44 4.88 14.64
N GLU A 17 18.70 4.47 14.60
CA GLU A 17 19.15 3.37 13.75
C GLU A 17 18.87 2.01 14.40
N ILE A 18 18.42 1.05 13.59
CA ILE A 18 18.20 -0.35 13.96
C ILE A 18 19.44 -1.14 13.51
N THR A 19 20.26 -1.57 14.47
CA THR A 19 21.50 -2.32 14.22
C THR A 19 21.41 -3.73 14.80
N ALA A 20 22.46 -4.54 14.63
CA ALA A 20 22.53 -5.86 15.27
C ALA A 20 22.62 -5.76 16.80
N GLU A 21 23.17 -4.66 17.32
CA GLU A 21 23.41 -4.41 18.74
C GLU A 21 22.39 -3.45 19.38
N SER A 22 21.49 -2.84 18.60
CA SER A 22 20.46 -1.96 19.15
C SER A 22 19.42 -2.75 19.96
N SER A 23 18.67 -2.05 20.81
CA SER A 23 17.51 -2.63 21.50
C SER A 23 16.27 -1.80 21.11
N PRO A 24 15.34 -2.36 20.32
CA PRO A 24 15.34 -3.69 19.67
C PRO A 24 16.39 -3.85 18.55
N SER A 25 16.83 -5.08 18.29
CA SER A 25 17.84 -5.42 17.27
C SER A 25 17.23 -5.66 15.89
N ILE A 26 18.08 -5.76 14.86
CA ILE A 26 17.69 -6.19 13.51
C ILE A 26 16.91 -7.52 13.51
N GLU A 27 17.30 -8.46 14.36
CA GLU A 27 16.62 -9.76 14.42
C GLU A 27 15.25 -9.65 15.08
N ASP A 28 15.11 -8.86 16.14
CA ASP A 28 13.81 -8.61 16.78
C ASP A 28 12.83 -7.98 15.79
N VAL A 29 13.30 -6.96 15.04
CA VAL A 29 12.48 -6.28 14.03
C VAL A 29 12.10 -7.23 12.89
N ARG A 30 13.01 -8.13 12.49
CA ARG A 30 12.73 -9.15 11.47
C ARG A 30 11.65 -10.13 11.92
N VAL A 31 11.70 -10.57 13.18
CA VAL A 31 10.66 -11.42 13.78
C VAL A 31 9.32 -10.68 13.80
N TRP A 32 9.28 -9.43 14.23
CA TRP A 32 8.03 -8.65 14.27
C TRP A 32 7.43 -8.40 12.89
N LEU A 33 8.26 -8.16 11.86
CA LEU A 33 7.80 -8.05 10.48
C LEU A 33 7.14 -9.36 10.01
N ALA A 34 7.78 -10.50 10.30
CA ALA A 34 7.24 -11.81 9.94
C ALA A 34 5.92 -12.11 10.68
N GLU A 35 5.85 -11.84 11.98
CA GLU A 35 4.63 -12.00 12.78
C GLU A 35 3.47 -11.14 12.26
N ALA A 36 3.75 -9.87 11.96
CA ALA A 36 2.76 -8.94 11.42
C ALA A 36 2.20 -9.42 10.07
N GLU A 37 3.09 -9.89 9.18
CA GLU A 37 2.71 -10.43 7.87
C GLU A 37 1.91 -11.73 8.02
N THR A 38 2.35 -12.65 8.87
CA THR A 38 1.61 -13.89 9.16
C THR A 38 0.22 -13.60 9.69
N LEU A 39 0.08 -12.68 10.65
CA LEU A 39 -1.21 -12.33 11.22
C LEU A 39 -2.14 -11.70 10.18
N LEU A 40 -1.66 -10.72 9.41
CA LEU A 40 -2.44 -10.07 8.36
C LEU A 40 -2.87 -11.07 7.26
N ASN A 41 -1.96 -11.94 6.83
CA ASN A 41 -2.26 -12.94 5.81
C ASN A 41 -3.28 -13.97 6.31
N ALA A 42 -3.17 -14.40 7.57
CA ALA A 42 -4.13 -15.30 8.19
C ALA A 42 -5.52 -14.65 8.27
N THR A 43 -5.61 -13.36 8.65
CA THR A 43 -6.88 -12.64 8.68
C THR A 43 -7.50 -12.49 7.29
N LEU A 44 -6.71 -12.14 6.27
CA LEU A 44 -7.19 -12.07 4.89
C LEU A 44 -7.71 -13.42 4.40
N GLN A 45 -6.96 -14.50 4.65
CA GLN A 45 -7.37 -15.85 4.26
C GLN A 45 -8.63 -16.31 4.98
N ALA A 46 -8.76 -16.04 6.29
CA ALA A 46 -9.97 -16.33 7.05
C ALA A 46 -11.19 -15.55 6.53
N ALA A 47 -10.97 -14.36 5.99
CA ALA A 47 -11.96 -13.53 5.31
C ALA A 47 -12.24 -13.97 3.85
N GLY A 48 -11.62 -15.04 3.35
CA GLY A 48 -11.76 -15.53 1.99
C GLY A 48 -11.05 -14.67 0.93
N VAL A 49 -10.10 -13.83 1.34
CA VAL A 49 -9.33 -12.94 0.48
C VAL A 49 -7.93 -13.50 0.29
N THR A 50 -7.50 -13.68 -0.95
CA THR A 50 -6.14 -14.09 -1.27
C THR A 50 -5.17 -12.96 -0.92
N PRO A 51 -4.16 -13.18 -0.05
CA PRO A 51 -3.16 -12.17 0.25
C PRO A 51 -2.42 -11.73 -1.02
N PRO A 52 -2.18 -10.43 -1.23
CA PRO A 52 -1.38 -9.95 -2.35
C PRO A 52 0.05 -10.53 -2.31
N ALA A 53 0.59 -10.92 -3.47
CA ALA A 53 1.99 -11.31 -3.58
C ALA A 53 2.92 -10.08 -3.47
N GLU A 54 4.20 -10.30 -3.17
CA GLU A 54 5.22 -9.23 -3.06
C GLU A 54 5.35 -8.39 -4.34
N ALA A 55 5.15 -8.99 -5.51
CA ALA A 55 5.18 -8.31 -6.81
C ALA A 55 3.85 -7.61 -7.17
N SER A 56 2.81 -7.71 -6.33
CA SER A 56 1.51 -7.10 -6.60
C SER A 56 1.58 -5.57 -6.50
N VAL A 57 0.78 -4.88 -7.30
CA VAL A 57 0.55 -3.43 -7.18
C VAL A 57 0.00 -3.02 -5.80
N TYR A 58 -0.58 -3.98 -5.07
CA TYR A 58 -1.10 -3.79 -3.71
C TYR A 58 -0.06 -4.05 -2.62
N ALA A 59 1.13 -4.56 -2.96
CA ALA A 59 2.21 -4.80 -2.00
C ALA A 59 2.58 -3.54 -1.17
N PRO A 60 2.60 -2.30 -1.72
CA PRO A 60 2.86 -1.10 -0.91
C PRO A 60 1.80 -0.85 0.18
N ILE A 61 0.53 -1.22 -0.06
CA ILE A 61 -0.54 -1.08 0.93
C ILE A 61 -0.30 -2.06 2.08
N ILE A 62 -0.06 -3.33 1.76
CA ILE A 62 0.22 -4.39 2.73
C ILE A 62 1.48 -4.06 3.54
N ARG A 63 2.54 -3.62 2.86
CA ARG A 63 3.78 -3.13 3.48
C ARG A 63 3.49 -2.02 4.49
N SER A 64 2.69 -1.03 4.12
CA SER A 64 2.36 0.07 5.03
C SER A 64 1.65 -0.40 6.29
N TRP A 65 0.79 -1.41 6.18
CA TRP A 65 0.06 -1.93 7.34
C TRP A 65 0.98 -2.71 8.27
N ILE A 66 1.82 -3.57 7.71
CA ILE A 66 2.85 -4.30 8.47
C ILE A 66 3.78 -3.32 9.19
N CYS A 67 4.26 -2.29 8.49
CA CYS A 67 5.14 -1.29 9.08
C CYS A 67 4.47 -0.47 10.19
N ASP A 68 3.15 -0.24 10.17
CA ASP A 68 2.47 0.47 11.27
C ASP A 68 2.57 -0.32 12.60
N LEU A 69 2.40 -1.65 12.56
CA LEU A 69 2.56 -2.47 13.78
C LEU A 69 4.00 -2.44 14.31
N VAL A 70 4.96 -2.63 13.42
CA VAL A 70 6.39 -2.72 13.81
C VAL A 70 6.92 -1.37 14.26
N GLU A 71 6.50 -0.27 13.63
CA GLU A 71 6.80 1.09 14.10
C GLU A 71 6.22 1.31 15.50
N GLY A 72 4.98 0.88 15.75
CA GLY A 72 4.36 0.96 17.06
C GLY A 72 5.20 0.26 18.13
N ARG A 73 5.57 -1.01 17.89
CA ARG A 73 6.44 -1.78 18.80
C ARG A 73 7.80 -1.14 19.03
N LEU A 74 8.42 -0.58 17.99
CA LEU A 74 9.71 0.12 18.13
C LEU A 74 9.58 1.37 18.99
N ARG A 75 8.58 2.20 18.74
CA ARG A 75 8.34 3.42 19.52
C ARG A 75 8.01 3.10 20.96
N GLU A 76 7.24 2.05 21.22
CA GLU A 76 6.96 1.56 22.57
C GLU A 76 8.25 1.13 23.27
N ALA A 77 9.07 0.30 22.62
CA ALA A 77 10.34 -0.18 23.17
C ALA A 77 11.35 0.95 23.43
N TRP A 78 11.28 2.02 22.65
CA TRP A 78 12.15 3.19 22.81
C TRP A 78 11.60 4.26 23.74
N SER A 79 10.30 4.21 24.05
CA SER A 79 9.68 5.16 24.94
C SER A 79 10.17 4.94 26.38
N SER A 80 10.69 6.01 26.99
CA SER A 80 10.74 6.08 28.45
C SER A 80 9.31 6.26 28.96
N SER A 81 8.91 5.49 29.97
CA SER A 81 7.57 5.40 30.56
C SER A 81 6.69 6.66 30.38
N GLY A 82 5.71 6.61 29.46
CA GLY A 82 4.59 7.57 29.42
C GLY A 82 4.76 8.87 28.61
N GLY A 83 5.73 8.96 27.69
CA GLY A 83 5.91 10.10 26.79
C GLY A 83 5.03 10.11 25.53
N GLU A 84 5.14 11.15 24.70
CA GLU A 84 4.45 11.30 23.40
C GLU A 84 4.68 10.10 22.47
N ASP A 85 5.89 9.53 22.49
CA ASP A 85 6.23 8.32 21.74
C ASP A 85 5.36 7.12 22.11
N SER A 86 4.89 7.01 23.36
CA SER A 86 4.00 5.95 23.80
C SER A 86 2.58 6.11 23.22
N VAL A 87 2.10 7.35 23.10
CA VAL A 87 0.79 7.64 22.48
C VAL A 87 0.84 7.33 20.98
N VAL A 88 1.91 7.75 20.30
CA VAL A 88 2.11 7.47 18.87
C VAL A 88 2.29 5.97 18.63
N ALA A 89 3.01 5.28 19.52
CA ALA A 89 3.17 3.83 19.48
C ALA A 89 1.82 3.12 19.55
N ALA A 90 1.01 3.43 20.57
CA ALA A 90 -0.31 2.85 20.75
C ALA A 90 -1.21 3.10 19.53
N ALA A 91 -1.23 4.34 19.01
CA ALA A 91 -2.01 4.67 17.82
C ALA A 91 -1.57 3.90 16.56
N ALA A 92 -0.28 3.57 16.42
CA ALA A 92 0.21 2.78 15.30
C ALA A 92 -0.21 1.30 15.41
N VAL A 93 -0.13 0.73 16.61
CA VAL A 93 -0.64 -0.62 16.90
C VAL A 93 -2.15 -0.69 16.71
N ASP A 94 -2.91 0.28 17.23
CA ASP A 94 -4.35 0.35 17.10
C ASP A 94 -4.79 0.43 15.64
N ARG A 95 -4.10 1.23 14.80
CA ARG A 95 -4.37 1.28 13.35
C ARG A 95 -4.21 -0.09 12.68
N PHE A 96 -3.24 -0.90 13.12
CA PHE A 96 -3.08 -2.25 12.60
C PHE A 96 -4.22 -3.16 13.07
N THR A 97 -4.53 -3.16 14.37
CA THR A 97 -5.62 -3.96 14.95
C THR A 97 -6.98 -3.63 14.32
N GLN A 98 -7.32 -2.34 14.20
CA GLN A 98 -8.55 -1.87 13.56
C GLN A 98 -8.66 -2.33 12.10
N ARG A 99 -7.54 -2.49 11.39
CA ARG A 99 -7.57 -3.04 10.02
C ARG A 99 -7.86 -4.53 10.00
N LEU A 100 -7.33 -5.31 10.93
CA LEU A 100 -7.67 -6.72 11.05
C LEU A 100 -9.18 -6.89 11.33
N GLU A 101 -9.72 -6.03 12.18
CA GLU A 101 -11.15 -5.96 12.45
C GLU A 101 -11.95 -5.53 11.21
N ASP A 102 -11.53 -4.49 10.48
CA ASP A 102 -12.23 -4.06 9.25
C ASP A 102 -12.20 -5.16 8.17
N ILE A 103 -11.10 -5.91 8.03
CA ILE A 103 -11.01 -7.07 7.13
C ILE A 103 -12.04 -8.13 7.51
N THR A 104 -12.13 -8.44 8.80
CA THR A 104 -13.06 -9.46 9.31
C THR A 104 -14.52 -9.01 9.16
N ASN A 105 -14.81 -7.74 9.42
CA ASN A 105 -16.16 -7.18 9.39
C ASN A 105 -16.65 -6.83 7.99
N ARG A 106 -15.74 -6.57 7.04
CA ARG A 106 -16.05 -6.12 5.67
C ARG A 106 -15.23 -6.85 4.61
N PRO A 107 -15.27 -8.20 4.55
CA PRO A 107 -14.45 -8.98 3.64
C PRO A 107 -14.67 -8.62 2.17
N ALA A 108 -15.90 -8.28 1.77
CA ALA A 108 -16.24 -7.91 0.39
C ALA A 108 -15.45 -6.70 -0.14
N LYS A 109 -15.17 -5.71 0.72
CA LYS A 109 -14.35 -4.53 0.36
C LYS A 109 -12.93 -4.94 -0.01
N TYR A 110 -12.36 -5.85 0.76
CA TYR A 110 -10.99 -6.34 0.55
C TYR A 110 -10.92 -7.35 -0.60
N TYR A 111 -11.99 -8.10 -0.83
CA TYR A 111 -12.13 -8.91 -2.03
C TYR A 111 -12.20 -8.04 -3.29
N GLN A 112 -12.88 -6.89 -3.27
CA GLN A 112 -12.86 -5.97 -4.41
C GLN A 112 -11.49 -5.31 -4.60
N LEU A 113 -10.81 -4.99 -3.49
CA LEU A 113 -9.51 -4.34 -3.51
C LEU A 113 -8.38 -5.29 -3.99
N PHE A 114 -8.39 -6.54 -3.52
CA PHE A 114 -7.31 -7.51 -3.77
C PHE A 114 -7.74 -8.67 -4.67
N GLY A 115 -9.01 -9.08 -4.67
CA GLY A 115 -9.50 -10.26 -5.39
C GLY A 115 -9.40 -10.19 -6.92
N ASN A 116 -9.22 -8.99 -7.50
CA ASN A 116 -8.93 -8.82 -8.93
C ASN A 116 -7.44 -9.01 -9.29
N ASN A 117 -6.66 -9.66 -8.42
CA ASN A 117 -5.23 -9.98 -8.59
C ASN A 117 -4.89 -10.75 -9.90
N ALA A 118 -5.88 -11.13 -10.72
CA ALA A 118 -5.69 -11.81 -12.00
C ALA A 118 -5.70 -10.90 -13.25
N GLU A 119 -6.26 -9.68 -13.23
CA GLU A 119 -6.55 -8.95 -14.50
C GLU A 119 -6.09 -7.49 -14.62
N GLN A 120 -5.54 -6.87 -13.57
CA GLN A 120 -5.15 -5.44 -13.64
C GLN A 120 -3.69 -5.16 -14.02
N ALA A 121 -2.93 -6.16 -14.45
CA ALA A 121 -1.58 -5.92 -14.97
C ALA A 121 -1.57 -5.24 -16.37
N ASP A 122 -2.69 -5.22 -17.11
CA ASP A 122 -2.71 -4.76 -18.52
C ASP A 122 -3.66 -3.58 -18.84
N SER A 123 -4.41 -3.04 -17.87
CA SER A 123 -5.44 -2.02 -18.13
C SER A 123 -5.15 -0.61 -17.60
N VAL A 124 -3.91 -0.32 -17.20
CA VAL A 124 -3.42 1.08 -17.08
C VAL A 124 -2.80 1.52 -18.40
N ARG A 125 -3.46 1.25 -19.54
CA ARG A 125 -3.27 2.04 -20.75
C ARG A 125 -4.21 3.23 -20.64
N LEU A 126 -3.58 4.39 -20.45
CA LEU A 126 -4.18 5.70 -20.32
C LEU A 126 -5.39 5.87 -21.25
N ARG A 127 -6.55 6.04 -20.63
CA ARG A 127 -7.76 6.57 -21.24
C ARG A 127 -7.51 8.05 -21.55
N SER A 128 -6.76 8.31 -22.62
CA SER A 128 -6.47 9.64 -23.17
C SER A 128 -6.60 9.61 -24.69
N GLU A 129 -7.77 9.18 -25.18
CA GLU A 129 -8.24 9.61 -26.50
C GLU A 129 -9.64 10.17 -26.31
N ARG A 130 -9.65 11.44 -25.93
CA ARG A 130 -10.82 12.29 -25.97
C ARG A 130 -11.30 12.31 -27.43
N SER A 131 -12.55 11.95 -27.64
CA SER A 131 -13.26 12.14 -28.90
C SER A 131 -13.08 13.55 -29.45
N GLY A 132 -12.99 13.64 -30.78
CA GLY A 132 -13.36 14.82 -31.54
C GLY A 132 -12.21 15.41 -32.35
N THR A 133 -12.14 15.07 -33.64
CA THR A 133 -12.36 16.02 -34.75
C THR A 133 -12.28 15.21 -36.05
N SER A 134 -13.40 15.06 -36.76
CA SER A 134 -13.40 14.55 -38.13
C SER A 134 -12.51 15.46 -39.00
N PRO A 135 -11.68 14.95 -39.91
CA PRO A 135 -11.00 15.81 -40.86
C PRO A 135 -12.07 16.47 -41.75
N VAL A 136 -12.15 17.80 -41.70
CA VAL A 136 -12.91 18.60 -42.66
C VAL A 136 -12.29 18.37 -44.03
N THR A 137 -12.96 17.59 -44.88
CA THR A 137 -12.63 17.55 -46.31
C THR A 137 -13.00 18.91 -46.89
N TYR A 138 -12.00 19.69 -47.27
CA TYR A 138 -12.20 20.94 -48.01
C TYR A 138 -12.58 20.56 -49.45
N ASP A 139 -13.83 20.83 -49.83
CA ASP A 139 -14.34 20.68 -51.19
C ASP A 139 -14.01 21.95 -52.00
N PRO A 140 -13.12 21.91 -53.02
CA PRO A 140 -12.83 23.06 -53.84
C PRO A 140 -13.82 23.12 -55.02
N GLN A 141 -15.08 23.45 -54.75
CA GLN A 141 -16.00 23.95 -55.77
C GLN A 141 -16.46 25.35 -55.43
N TYR A 142 -15.62 26.35 -55.75
CA TYR A 142 -16.12 27.69 -56.03
C TYR A 142 -15.39 28.25 -57.25
N LYS A 143 -16.16 28.35 -58.33
CA LYS A 143 -15.81 29.05 -59.57
C LYS A 143 -15.64 30.53 -59.25
N ALA A 144 -14.50 31.10 -59.65
CA ALA A 144 -14.38 32.54 -59.76
C ALA A 144 -14.94 32.92 -61.13
N ASP A 145 -16.21 33.33 -61.15
CA ASP A 145 -16.71 34.22 -62.19
C ASP A 145 -16.07 35.59 -61.93
N THR A 146 -15.23 36.04 -62.85
CA THR A 146 -14.80 37.43 -62.91
C THR A 146 -14.75 37.83 -64.37
N ASP A 147 -15.92 38.21 -64.89
CA ASP A 147 -16.04 39.13 -66.01
C ASP A 147 -15.83 40.55 -65.48
N LEU A 148 -14.80 41.23 -65.98
CA LEU A 148 -14.77 42.64 -66.41
C LEU A 148 -13.36 42.99 -66.94
#